data_AF-A0AAN8JHI9-F1
#
_entry.id   AF-A0AAN8JHI9-F1
#
_cell.length_a   1.000
_cell.length_b   1.000
_cell.length_c   1.000
_cell.angle_alpha   90.00
_cell.angle_beta   90.00
_cell.angle_gamma   90.00
#
_symmetry.space_group_name_H-M   'P 1'
#
loop_
_entity.id
_entity.type
_entity.pdbx_description
1 polymer ?
#
loop_
_entity_poly.entity_id
_entity_poly.type
_entity_poly.pdbx_seq_one_letter_code
_entity_poly.pdbx_strand_id
1 'polypeptide(L)'
;MGRCSQLFHPRNFLLSYHQPKKFVTFEWGWPTVYLIWRVFWALYHLIWTILTGVYAYEWTTSKANEITWFIYLTHWGYVVLTVSAIMEMVASIHIKCNRPDITAGQSDEMSVYLKAVWVMVNVSNAASFAISVLFWGLLYTPAYTLTTADVATHALNSFYVLANLMITAVPIRLYHFIHPTIFSVIYIVFTVIYHFAGGKNGLDKPYIYSVIDWSKPETAALYGALAALVLTPLCHVVVFLIYLARTAIFNACLKREEADFELEERKQRNF
;
A
#
# COMPACT_ATOMS: atom_id res chain seq x y z
N MET A 1 3.37 15.30 -27.81
CA MET A 1 3.26 15.57 -26.36
C MET A 1 4.25 14.69 -25.62
N GLY A 2 5.20 15.26 -24.87
CA GLY A 2 6.24 14.48 -24.19
C GLY A 2 5.69 13.59 -23.06
N ARG A 3 6.40 12.51 -22.69
CA ARG A 3 6.05 11.57 -21.60
C ARG A 3 5.62 12.29 -20.30
N CYS A 4 6.27 13.40 -19.97
CA CYS A 4 5.98 14.19 -18.77
C CYS A 4 4.58 14.82 -18.80
N SER A 5 4.16 15.38 -19.95
CA SER A 5 2.82 15.99 -20.10
C SER A 5 1.67 14.99 -19.96
N GLN A 6 1.92 13.69 -20.21
CA GLN A 6 0.91 12.65 -20.03
C GLN A 6 0.70 12.27 -18.56
N LEU A 7 1.69 12.46 -17.69
CA LEU A 7 1.60 12.15 -16.26
C LEU A 7 0.70 13.14 -15.51
N PHE A 8 0.74 14.42 -15.90
CA PHE A 8 -0.03 15.51 -15.27
C PHE A 8 -1.34 15.83 -16.00
N HIS A 9 -1.84 14.93 -16.84
CA HIS A 9 -3.09 15.15 -17.54
C HIS A 9 -4.28 14.96 -16.58
N PRO A 10 -5.28 15.87 -16.52
CA PRO A 10 -6.39 15.80 -15.55
C PRO A 10 -7.18 14.48 -15.56
N ARG A 11 -7.31 13.82 -16.72
CA ARG A 11 -7.87 12.46 -16.84
C ARG A 11 -7.26 11.42 -15.88
N ASN A 12 -6.03 11.65 -15.38
CA ASN A 12 -5.36 10.75 -14.44
C ASN A 12 -5.96 10.80 -13.03
N PHE A 13 -6.88 11.72 -12.73
CA PHE A 13 -7.74 11.60 -11.54
C PHE A 13 -8.69 10.40 -11.61
N LEU A 14 -9.06 9.98 -12.83
CA LEU A 14 -9.97 8.86 -13.03
C LEU A 14 -9.26 7.52 -12.78
N LEU A 15 -10.05 6.45 -12.65
CA LEU A 15 -9.58 5.07 -12.52
C LEU A 15 -9.55 4.31 -13.86
N SER A 16 -9.52 5.03 -14.98
CA SER A 16 -9.40 4.43 -16.32
C SER A 16 -7.94 4.21 -16.69
N TYR A 17 -7.60 3.02 -17.19
CA TYR A 17 -6.24 2.63 -17.60
C TYR A 17 -6.33 1.68 -18.80
N HIS A 18 -5.47 1.81 -19.79
CA HIS A 18 -5.60 1.13 -21.09
C HIS A 18 -4.94 -0.27 -21.11
N GLN A 19 -4.32 -0.70 -20.01
CA GLN A 19 -3.60 -1.97 -19.92
C GLN A 19 -3.97 -2.71 -18.62
N PRO A 20 -5.19 -3.28 -18.51
CA PRO A 20 -5.64 -3.99 -17.31
C PRO A 20 -4.73 -5.18 -16.95
N LYS A 21 -4.06 -5.80 -17.94
CA LYS A 21 -3.06 -6.86 -17.73
C LYS A 21 -1.96 -6.49 -16.73
N LYS A 22 -1.58 -5.21 -16.65
CA LYS A 22 -0.56 -4.71 -15.71
C LYS A 22 -0.94 -4.87 -14.24
N PHE A 23 -2.22 -5.00 -13.93
CA PHE A 23 -2.70 -5.22 -12.56
C PHE A 23 -2.54 -6.67 -12.09
N VAL A 24 -2.19 -7.58 -13.00
CA VAL A 24 -2.11 -9.03 -12.71
C VAL A 24 -0.81 -9.66 -13.19
N THR A 25 0.27 -8.88 -13.29
CA THR A 25 1.57 -9.38 -13.75
C THR A 25 2.75 -8.62 -13.14
N PHE A 26 3.92 -9.25 -13.18
CA PHE A 26 5.18 -8.58 -12.89
C PHE A 26 5.62 -7.71 -14.07
N GLU A 27 6.47 -6.73 -13.82
CA GLU A 27 6.98 -5.82 -14.87
C GLU A 27 7.67 -6.62 -16.00
N TRP A 28 8.41 -7.69 -15.68
CA TRP A 28 9.05 -8.60 -16.64
C TRP A 28 8.15 -9.73 -17.19
N GLY A 29 6.87 -9.78 -16.83
CA GLY A 29 5.89 -10.63 -17.52
C GLY A 29 5.85 -12.12 -17.16
N TRP A 30 5.68 -12.47 -15.88
CA TRP A 30 5.53 -13.87 -15.42
C TRP A 30 4.22 -14.11 -14.63
N PRO A 31 3.07 -14.36 -15.30
CA PRO A 31 1.76 -14.38 -14.65
C PRO A 31 1.59 -15.53 -13.64
N THR A 32 2.22 -16.69 -13.86
CA THR A 32 2.14 -17.81 -12.91
C THR A 32 2.93 -17.52 -11.63
N VAL A 33 4.16 -17.00 -11.75
CA VAL A 33 4.97 -16.61 -10.58
C VAL A 33 4.30 -15.47 -9.83
N TYR A 34 3.71 -14.52 -10.56
CA TYR A 34 2.92 -13.44 -9.97
C TYR A 34 1.76 -13.97 -9.12
N LEU A 35 1.03 -14.97 -9.60
CA LEU A 35 -0.06 -15.56 -8.81
C LEU A 35 0.46 -16.25 -7.54
N ILE A 36 1.58 -16.98 -7.61
CA ILE A 36 2.20 -17.61 -6.43
C ILE A 36 2.58 -16.55 -5.40
N TRP A 37 3.20 -15.44 -5.85
CA TRP A 37 3.50 -14.29 -5.01
C TRP A 37 2.25 -13.71 -4.34
N ARG A 38 1.15 -13.53 -5.09
CA ARG A 38 -0.11 -13.01 -4.53
C ARG A 38 -0.73 -13.93 -3.49
N VAL A 39 -0.75 -15.24 -3.74
CA VAL A 39 -1.28 -16.22 -2.77
C VAL A 39 -0.45 -16.22 -1.49
N PHE A 40 0.88 -16.26 -1.61
CA PHE A 40 1.78 -16.25 -0.46
C PHE A 40 1.55 -15.04 0.44
N TRP A 41 1.59 -13.83 -0.13
CA TRP A 41 1.44 -12.61 0.66
C TRP A 41 0.02 -12.39 1.20
N ALA A 42 -1.02 -12.78 0.45
CA ALA A 42 -2.38 -12.72 0.95
C ALA A 42 -2.57 -13.63 2.18
N LEU A 43 -2.06 -14.87 2.14
CA LEU A 43 -2.10 -15.79 3.27
C LEU A 43 -1.26 -15.27 4.45
N TYR A 44 -0.06 -14.78 4.18
CA TYR A 44 0.83 -14.22 5.21
C TYR A 44 0.15 -13.07 5.97
N HIS A 45 -0.39 -12.08 5.25
CA HIS A 45 -1.05 -10.92 5.86
C HIS A 45 -2.36 -11.30 6.56
N LEU A 46 -3.13 -12.25 6.01
CA LEU A 46 -4.34 -12.76 6.66
C LEU A 46 -4.02 -13.42 8.01
N ILE A 47 -3.05 -14.34 8.02
CA ILE A 47 -2.61 -15.02 9.23
C ILE A 47 -2.12 -13.99 10.26
N TRP A 48 -1.28 -13.04 9.85
CA TRP A 48 -0.74 -12.04 10.78
C TRP A 48 -1.81 -11.08 11.32
N THR A 49 -2.80 -10.70 10.49
CA THR A 49 -3.94 -9.90 10.95
C THR A 49 -4.74 -10.63 12.02
N ILE A 50 -4.99 -11.93 11.82
CA ILE A 50 -5.69 -12.77 12.80
C ILE A 50 -4.84 -12.90 14.07
N LEU A 51 -3.55 -13.21 13.96
CA LEU A 51 -2.67 -13.38 15.11
C LEU A 51 -2.56 -12.09 15.94
N THR A 52 -2.36 -10.94 15.31
CA THR A 52 -2.26 -9.66 16.04
C THR A 52 -3.57 -9.30 16.75
N GLY A 53 -4.72 -9.67 16.19
CA GLY A 53 -6.03 -9.48 16.83
C GLY A 53 -6.30 -10.46 17.97
N VAL A 54 -6.01 -11.74 17.79
CA VAL A 54 -6.22 -12.80 18.81
C VAL A 54 -5.29 -12.62 19.99
N TYR A 55 -4.02 -12.27 19.74
CA TYR A 55 -3.01 -12.02 20.76
C TYR A 55 -2.90 -10.54 21.11
N ALA A 56 -3.98 -9.76 20.97
CA ALA A 56 -3.97 -8.32 21.20
C ALA A 56 -3.45 -7.92 22.60
N TYR A 57 -3.63 -8.77 23.62
CA TYR A 57 -3.13 -8.56 24.98
C TYR A 57 -1.59 -8.60 25.10
N GLU A 58 -0.89 -9.16 24.11
CA GLU A 58 0.57 -9.16 24.10
C GLU A 58 1.13 -7.83 23.57
N TRP A 59 0.29 -7.02 22.89
CA TRP A 59 0.77 -5.89 22.08
C TRP A 59 0.00 -4.57 22.29
N THR A 60 -1.26 -4.60 22.74
CA THR A 60 -2.16 -3.42 22.72
C THR A 60 -2.86 -3.11 24.04
N THR A 61 -3.02 -4.08 24.93
CA THR A 61 -3.64 -3.91 26.26
C THR A 61 -2.96 -4.84 27.25
N SER A 62 -2.89 -4.43 28.53
CA SER A 62 -2.42 -5.31 29.60
C SER A 62 -3.49 -6.27 30.12
N LYS A 63 -4.73 -6.19 29.61
CA LYS A 63 -5.86 -7.01 30.04
C LYS A 63 -6.37 -7.90 28.90
N ALA A 64 -6.46 -9.21 29.16
CA ALA A 64 -6.83 -10.23 28.17
C ALA A 64 -8.22 -10.04 27.48
N ASN A 65 -9.12 -9.24 28.06
CA ASN A 65 -10.51 -9.09 27.59
C ASN A 65 -10.87 -7.68 27.09
N GLU A 66 -9.91 -6.76 26.95
CA GLU A 66 -10.19 -5.44 26.36
C GLU A 66 -9.94 -5.44 24.85
N ILE A 67 -10.99 -5.18 24.05
CA ILE A 67 -10.89 -5.10 22.59
C ILE A 67 -10.47 -3.68 22.18
N THR A 68 -9.19 -3.33 22.38
CA THR A 68 -8.61 -2.06 21.93
C THR A 68 -7.86 -2.18 20.60
N TRP A 69 -7.74 -3.38 20.04
CA TRP A 69 -7.03 -3.58 18.77
C TRP A 69 -7.58 -2.69 17.63
N PHE A 70 -8.89 -2.54 17.53
CA PHE A 70 -9.54 -1.75 16.48
C PHE A 70 -9.40 -0.22 16.64
N ILE A 71 -8.79 0.31 17.70
CA ILE A 71 -8.64 1.77 17.85
C ILE A 71 -7.35 2.30 17.24
N TYR A 72 -6.35 1.45 16.98
CA TYR A 72 -5.04 1.89 16.53
C TYR A 72 -4.93 1.98 15.00
N LEU A 73 -4.33 3.08 14.52
CA LEU A 73 -4.04 3.33 13.10
C LEU A 73 -3.21 2.21 12.48
N THR A 74 -2.22 1.70 13.21
CA THR A 74 -1.36 0.60 12.76
C THR A 74 -2.19 -0.62 12.34
N HIS A 75 -3.22 -0.95 13.12
CA HIS A 75 -4.10 -2.09 12.84
C HIS A 75 -5.08 -1.80 11.70
N TRP A 76 -5.64 -0.58 11.62
CA TRP A 76 -6.44 -0.17 10.45
C TRP A 76 -5.64 -0.26 9.15
N GLY A 77 -4.39 0.24 9.15
CA GLY A 77 -3.50 0.16 8.00
C GLY A 77 -3.17 -1.29 7.62
N TYR A 78 -2.93 -2.14 8.62
CA TYR A 78 -2.65 -3.55 8.37
C TYR A 78 -3.87 -4.31 7.82
N VAL A 79 -5.09 -4.02 8.30
CA VAL A 79 -6.34 -4.57 7.71
C VAL A 79 -6.48 -4.15 6.25
N VAL A 80 -6.26 -2.87 5.95
CA VAL A 80 -6.33 -2.36 4.58
C VAL A 80 -5.30 -3.05 3.67
N LEU A 81 -4.09 -3.28 4.16
CA LEU A 81 -3.06 -4.04 3.45
C LEU A 81 -3.51 -5.48 3.18
N THR A 82 -4.04 -6.17 4.18
CA THR A 82 -4.54 -7.54 4.05
C THR A 82 -5.69 -7.63 3.05
N VAL A 83 -6.65 -6.72 3.13
CA VAL A 83 -7.76 -6.65 2.17
C VAL A 83 -7.23 -6.38 0.76
N SER A 84 -6.28 -5.45 0.60
CA SER A 84 -5.63 -5.19 -0.70
C SER A 84 -4.99 -6.46 -1.26
N ALA A 85 -4.18 -7.17 -0.46
CA ALA A 85 -3.49 -8.38 -0.90
C ALA A 85 -4.48 -9.49 -1.31
N ILE A 86 -5.57 -9.67 -0.56
CA ILE A 86 -6.64 -10.63 -0.91
C ILE A 86 -7.33 -10.21 -2.20
N MET A 87 -7.68 -8.93 -2.35
CA MET A 87 -8.32 -8.43 -3.58
C MET A 87 -7.41 -8.60 -4.81
N GLU A 88 -6.11 -8.33 -4.68
CA GLU A 88 -5.11 -8.56 -5.72
C GLU A 88 -5.01 -10.05 -6.08
N MET A 89 -4.99 -10.95 -5.09
CA MET A 89 -5.01 -12.40 -5.30
C MET A 89 -6.28 -12.83 -6.04
N VAL A 90 -7.46 -12.44 -5.56
CA VAL A 90 -8.75 -12.82 -6.17
C VAL A 90 -8.85 -12.28 -7.60
N ALA A 91 -8.46 -11.02 -7.85
CA ALA A 91 -8.45 -10.44 -9.19
C ALA A 91 -7.51 -11.20 -10.13
N SER A 92 -6.35 -11.65 -9.63
CA SER A 92 -5.39 -12.44 -10.40
C SER A 92 -5.92 -13.80 -10.79
N ILE A 93 -6.57 -14.51 -9.85
CA ILE A 93 -7.23 -15.79 -10.11
C ILE A 93 -8.37 -15.59 -11.11
N HIS A 94 -9.25 -14.62 -10.87
CA HIS A 94 -10.40 -14.36 -11.74
C HIS A 94 -9.95 -14.04 -13.17
N ILE A 95 -8.94 -13.19 -13.36
CA ILE A 95 -8.47 -12.83 -14.70
C ILE A 95 -7.82 -14.03 -15.38
N LYS A 96 -6.98 -14.79 -14.67
CA LYS A 96 -6.34 -15.98 -15.21
C LYS A 96 -7.35 -17.05 -15.66
N CYS A 97 -8.41 -17.26 -14.88
CA CYS A 97 -9.39 -18.30 -15.14
C CYS A 97 -10.49 -17.88 -16.12
N ASN A 98 -10.93 -16.61 -16.06
CA ASN A 98 -12.18 -16.18 -16.71
C ASN A 98 -11.99 -15.05 -17.73
N ARG A 99 -10.80 -14.42 -17.82
CA ARG A 99 -10.53 -13.30 -18.74
C ARG A 99 -9.27 -13.52 -19.58
N PRO A 100 -9.28 -14.52 -20.49
CA PRO A 100 -8.16 -14.77 -21.39
C PRO A 100 -7.88 -13.58 -22.32
N ASP A 101 -8.90 -12.77 -22.64
CA ASP A 101 -8.79 -11.53 -23.41
C ASP A 101 -7.86 -10.50 -22.73
N ILE A 102 -7.97 -10.32 -21.41
CA ILE A 102 -7.07 -9.45 -20.64
C ILE A 102 -5.67 -10.05 -20.58
N THR A 103 -5.57 -11.37 -20.36
CA THR A 103 -4.27 -12.06 -20.25
C THR A 103 -3.50 -12.03 -21.58
N ALA A 104 -4.20 -12.13 -22.70
CA ALA A 104 -3.68 -12.00 -24.05
C ALA A 104 -3.38 -10.54 -24.45
N GLY A 105 -3.85 -9.56 -23.67
CA GLY A 105 -3.68 -8.13 -23.97
C GLY A 105 -4.60 -7.63 -25.09
N GLN A 106 -5.70 -8.33 -25.35
CA GLN A 106 -6.70 -8.00 -26.37
C GLN A 106 -7.81 -7.07 -25.84
N SER A 107 -7.93 -6.92 -24.52
CA SER A 107 -8.87 -6.02 -23.86
C SER A 107 -8.13 -4.90 -23.13
N ASP A 108 -8.63 -3.68 -23.31
CA ASP A 108 -8.20 -2.46 -22.60
C ASP A 108 -9.21 -2.04 -21.51
N GLU A 109 -10.23 -2.87 -21.26
CA GLU A 109 -11.33 -2.53 -20.36
C GLU A 109 -10.92 -2.63 -18.88
N MET A 110 -11.05 -1.52 -18.15
CA MET A 110 -10.91 -1.51 -16.68
C MET A 110 -12.25 -1.81 -16.00
N SER A 111 -12.39 -3.06 -15.57
CA SER A 111 -13.51 -3.53 -14.77
C SER A 111 -13.58 -2.82 -13.40
N VAL A 112 -14.78 -2.82 -12.80
CA VAL A 112 -15.01 -2.20 -11.48
C VAL A 112 -14.13 -2.82 -10.40
N TYR A 113 -13.92 -4.15 -10.43
CA TYR A 113 -13.08 -4.82 -9.42
C TYR A 113 -11.60 -4.43 -9.54
N LEU A 114 -11.06 -4.24 -10.76
CA LEU A 114 -9.69 -3.76 -10.94
C LEU A 114 -9.54 -2.31 -10.47
N LYS A 115 -10.55 -1.48 -10.67
CA LYS A 115 -10.57 -0.10 -10.15
C LYS A 115 -10.57 -0.11 -8.61
N ALA A 116 -11.36 -0.98 -7.99
CA ALA A 116 -11.38 -1.14 -6.53
C ALA A 116 -10.03 -1.64 -5.99
N VAL A 117 -9.42 -2.65 -6.63
CA VAL A 117 -8.05 -3.10 -6.34
C VAL A 117 -7.08 -1.92 -6.40
N TRP A 118 -7.17 -1.09 -7.43
CA TRP A 118 -6.26 0.03 -7.60
C TRP A 118 -6.39 1.07 -6.47
N VAL A 119 -7.61 1.39 -6.05
CA VAL A 119 -7.84 2.26 -4.89
C VAL A 119 -7.19 1.65 -3.65
N MET A 120 -7.44 0.38 -3.37
CA MET A 120 -6.88 -0.30 -2.19
C MET A 120 -5.36 -0.37 -2.21
N VAL A 121 -4.74 -0.61 -3.37
CA VAL A 121 -3.27 -0.57 -3.54
C VAL A 121 -2.71 0.83 -3.26
N ASN A 122 -3.39 1.89 -3.73
CA ASN A 122 -2.95 3.25 -3.44
C ASN A 122 -3.05 3.57 -1.93
N VAL A 123 -4.14 3.14 -1.28
CA VAL A 123 -4.31 3.35 0.16
C VAL A 123 -3.26 2.56 0.95
N SER A 124 -3.15 1.26 0.70
CA SER A 124 -2.26 0.36 1.45
C SER A 124 -0.80 0.78 1.33
N ASN A 125 -0.31 1.04 0.11
CA ASN A 125 1.10 1.42 -0.09
C ASN A 125 1.46 2.70 0.66
N ALA A 126 0.67 3.76 0.53
CA ALA A 126 0.96 5.03 1.19
C ALA A 126 0.78 4.95 2.72
N ALA A 127 -0.26 4.25 3.19
CA ALA A 127 -0.49 4.04 4.62
C ALA A 127 0.67 3.27 5.28
N SER A 128 1.21 2.23 4.64
CA SER A 128 2.32 1.46 5.19
C SER A 128 3.58 2.30 5.41
N PHE A 129 3.92 3.20 4.48
CA PHE A 129 5.02 4.13 4.68
C PHE A 129 4.71 5.17 5.76
N ALA A 130 3.51 5.77 5.74
CA ALA A 130 3.12 6.78 6.72
C ALA A 130 3.14 6.24 8.16
N ILE A 131 2.55 5.06 8.38
CA ILE A 131 2.53 4.37 9.68
C ILE A 131 3.94 4.06 10.17
N SER A 132 4.83 3.64 9.28
CA SER A 132 6.23 3.38 9.64
C SER A 132 6.97 4.65 10.03
N VAL A 133 6.78 5.76 9.28
CA VAL A 133 7.36 7.06 9.64
C VAL A 133 6.82 7.55 10.99
N LEU A 134 5.51 7.43 11.23
CA LEU A 134 4.90 7.83 12.51
C LEU A 134 5.43 6.98 13.67
N PHE A 135 5.55 5.67 13.49
CA PHE A 135 6.07 4.79 14.55
C PHE A 135 7.52 5.12 14.89
N TRP A 136 8.42 5.10 13.90
CA TRP A 136 9.85 5.33 14.14
C TRP A 136 10.17 6.78 14.50
N GLY A 137 9.38 7.73 14.01
CA GLY A 137 9.60 9.16 14.25
C GLY A 137 8.95 9.70 15.53
N LEU A 138 7.82 9.14 15.97
CA LEU A 138 7.03 9.70 17.08
C LEU A 138 6.80 8.75 18.25
N LEU A 139 6.86 7.43 18.05
CA LEU A 139 6.52 6.45 19.11
C LEU A 139 7.74 5.70 19.62
N TYR A 140 8.65 5.31 18.74
CA TYR A 140 9.85 4.57 19.11
C TYR A 140 10.82 5.45 19.91
N THR A 141 11.32 4.89 21.02
CA THR A 141 12.45 5.43 21.77
C THR A 141 13.38 4.28 22.14
N PRO A 142 14.67 4.52 22.47
CA PRO A 142 15.55 3.45 22.93
C PRO A 142 15.07 2.69 24.17
N ALA A 143 14.13 3.28 24.94
CA ALA A 143 13.49 2.64 26.09
C ALA A 143 12.25 1.80 25.69
N TYR A 144 11.75 1.93 24.46
CA TYR A 144 10.61 1.17 23.95
C TYR A 144 11.06 -0.27 23.63
N THR A 145 10.43 -1.26 24.27
CA THR A 145 10.69 -2.68 23.98
C THR A 145 9.96 -3.07 22.69
N LEU A 146 10.73 -3.32 21.63
CA LEU A 146 10.19 -3.77 20.35
C LEU A 146 9.56 -5.16 20.48
N THR A 147 8.32 -5.26 20.02
CA THR A 147 7.61 -6.53 19.92
C THR A 147 7.72 -7.14 18.52
N THR A 148 7.40 -8.42 18.38
CA THR A 148 7.33 -9.06 17.05
C THR A 148 6.23 -8.44 16.18
N ALA A 149 5.12 -8.02 16.81
CA ALA A 149 4.06 -7.24 16.18
C ALA A 149 4.57 -5.92 15.61
N ASP A 150 5.37 -5.17 16.36
CA ASP A 150 5.95 -3.90 15.90
C ASP A 150 6.86 -4.11 14.68
N VAL A 151 7.76 -5.09 14.76
CA VAL A 151 8.67 -5.39 13.64
C VAL A 151 7.88 -5.80 12.39
N ALA A 152 6.87 -6.66 12.54
CA ALA A 152 6.08 -7.13 11.41
C ALA A 152 5.20 -6.04 10.79
N THR A 153 4.53 -5.22 11.61
CA THR A 153 3.57 -4.20 11.15
C THR A 153 4.24 -2.93 10.62
N HIS A 154 5.48 -2.66 11.02
CA HIS A 154 6.25 -1.50 10.56
C HIS A 154 7.36 -1.86 9.56
N ALA A 155 8.29 -2.74 9.94
CA ALA A 155 9.44 -3.06 9.09
C ALA A 155 9.08 -4.02 7.94
N LEU A 156 8.48 -5.17 8.25
CA LEU A 156 8.17 -6.19 7.24
C LEU A 156 7.06 -5.74 6.28
N ASN A 157 6.08 -4.99 6.79
CA ASN A 157 5.08 -4.31 5.97
C ASN A 157 5.73 -3.36 4.94
N SER A 158 6.63 -2.47 5.39
CA SER A 158 7.33 -1.54 4.50
C SER A 158 8.19 -2.27 3.47
N PHE A 159 8.86 -3.35 3.88
CA PHE A 159 9.60 -4.22 2.97
C PHE A 159 8.70 -4.85 1.90
N TYR A 160 7.55 -5.42 2.30
CA TYR A 160 6.59 -5.98 1.37
C TYR A 160 6.12 -4.94 0.35
N VAL A 161 5.68 -3.77 0.81
CA VAL A 161 5.21 -2.69 -0.07
C VAL A 161 6.30 -2.24 -1.03
N LEU A 162 7.54 -2.06 -0.55
CA LEU A 162 8.68 -1.71 -1.39
C LEU A 162 8.96 -2.79 -2.45
N ALA A 163 9.03 -4.06 -2.04
CA ALA A 163 9.24 -5.18 -2.96
C ALA A 163 8.13 -5.24 -4.02
N ASN A 164 6.86 -5.15 -3.58
CA ASN A 164 5.69 -5.16 -4.45
C ASN A 164 5.71 -3.99 -5.45
N LEU A 165 6.10 -2.79 -4.99
CA LEU A 165 6.26 -1.62 -5.85
C LEU A 165 7.38 -1.80 -6.89
N MET A 166 8.45 -2.51 -6.56
CA MET A 166 9.61 -2.70 -7.45
C MET A 166 9.40 -3.79 -8.51
N ILE A 167 8.63 -4.84 -8.21
CA ILE A 167 8.52 -6.01 -9.10
C ILE A 167 7.22 -6.04 -9.91
N THR A 168 6.12 -5.47 -9.40
CA THR A 168 4.80 -5.58 -10.05
C THR A 168 4.64 -4.53 -11.14
N ALA A 169 3.81 -4.83 -12.15
CA ALA A 169 3.54 -3.90 -13.24
C ALA A 169 2.44 -2.86 -12.90
N VAL A 170 1.89 -2.89 -11.68
CA VAL A 170 0.76 -2.04 -11.29
C VAL A 170 1.16 -0.56 -11.45
N PRO A 171 0.37 0.25 -12.18
CA PRO A 171 0.66 1.66 -12.38
C PRO A 171 0.34 2.49 -11.14
N ILE A 172 1.14 3.52 -10.86
CA ILE A 172 0.83 4.53 -9.84
C ILE A 172 0.63 5.88 -10.52
N ARG A 173 -0.38 6.63 -10.09
CA ARG A 173 -0.64 8.00 -10.54
C ARG A 173 -0.47 8.98 -9.39
N LEU A 174 0.16 10.13 -9.66
CA LEU A 174 0.35 11.17 -8.66
C LEU A 174 -0.99 11.61 -8.05
N TYR A 175 -2.01 11.88 -8.87
CA TYR A 175 -3.33 12.35 -8.40
C TYR A 175 -4.09 11.37 -7.53
N HIS A 176 -3.71 10.09 -7.50
CA HIS A 176 -4.32 9.11 -6.61
C HIS A 176 -3.89 9.26 -5.15
N PHE A 177 -3.08 10.28 -4.80
CA PHE A 177 -2.81 10.67 -3.41
C PHE A 177 -4.08 10.94 -2.61
N ILE A 178 -5.18 11.29 -3.29
CA ILE A 178 -6.48 11.51 -2.66
C ILE A 178 -7.02 10.24 -1.97
N HIS A 179 -6.74 9.04 -2.51
CA HIS A 179 -7.23 7.79 -1.92
C HIS A 179 -6.68 7.56 -0.50
N PRO A 180 -5.35 7.52 -0.27
CA PRO A 180 -4.83 7.38 1.09
C PRO A 180 -5.14 8.59 1.97
N THR A 181 -5.24 9.80 1.40
CA THR A 181 -5.61 11.01 2.16
C THR A 181 -7.02 10.88 2.77
N ILE A 182 -7.99 10.41 1.98
CA ILE A 182 -9.36 10.15 2.47
C ILE A 182 -9.35 9.13 3.60
N PHE A 183 -8.59 8.03 3.46
CA PHE A 183 -8.44 7.03 4.51
C PHE A 183 -7.88 7.64 5.81
N SER A 184 -6.82 8.46 5.73
CA SER A 184 -6.26 9.14 6.89
C SER A 184 -7.25 10.11 7.54
N VAL A 185 -8.02 10.88 6.75
CA VAL A 185 -9.07 11.76 7.27
C VAL A 185 -10.16 10.97 8.00
N ILE A 186 -10.62 9.84 7.43
CA ILE A 186 -11.60 8.96 8.08
C ILE A 186 -11.08 8.49 9.44
N TYR A 187 -9.83 8.08 9.53
CA TYR A 187 -9.23 7.66 10.79
C TYR A 187 -9.19 8.81 11.82
N ILE A 188 -8.79 10.02 11.41
CA ILE A 188 -8.78 11.18 12.31
C ILE A 188 -10.20 11.49 12.82
N VAL A 189 -11.22 11.48 11.95
CA VAL A 189 -12.63 11.65 12.34
C VAL A 189 -13.05 10.57 13.35
N PHE A 190 -12.68 9.32 13.11
CA PHE A 190 -12.90 8.24 14.07
C PHE A 190 -12.27 8.56 15.43
N THR A 191 -11.03 9.05 15.49
CA THR A 191 -10.37 9.37 16.78
C THR A 191 -11.09 10.46 17.58
N VAL A 192 -11.67 11.46 16.88
CA VAL A 192 -12.49 12.52 17.50
C VAL A 192 -13.73 11.92 18.13
N ILE A 193 -14.50 11.14 17.34
CA ILE A 193 -15.73 10.49 17.80
C ILE A 193 -15.42 9.57 18.98
N TYR A 194 -14.35 8.77 18.87
CA TYR A 194 -13.92 7.84 19.91
C TYR A 194 -13.62 8.54 21.24
N HIS A 195 -12.93 9.68 21.20
CA HIS A 195 -12.65 10.47 22.40
C HIS A 195 -13.93 11.00 23.05
N PHE A 196 -14.82 11.63 22.27
CA PHE A 196 -16.07 12.18 22.82
C PHE A 196 -17.07 11.11 23.27
N ALA A 197 -16.92 9.87 22.80
CA ALA A 197 -17.63 8.70 23.31
C ALA A 197 -17.05 8.14 24.63
N GLY A 198 -16.02 8.77 25.20
CA GLY A 198 -15.37 8.32 26.44
C GLY A 198 -14.35 7.19 26.23
N GLY A 199 -13.87 7.00 25.00
CA GLY A 199 -12.91 5.95 24.65
C GLY A 199 -11.57 6.08 25.36
N LYS A 200 -10.92 4.94 25.59
CA LYS A 200 -9.61 4.84 26.27
C LYS A 200 -8.69 3.89 25.50
N ASN A 201 -7.39 4.07 25.62
CA ASN A 201 -6.45 3.06 25.11
C ASN A 201 -6.33 1.85 26.04
N GLY A 202 -5.55 0.84 25.64
CA GLY A 202 -5.33 -0.37 26.44
C GLY A 202 -4.52 -0.18 27.73
N LEU A 203 -4.19 1.07 28.08
CA LEU A 203 -3.58 1.46 29.36
C LEU A 203 -4.54 2.36 30.18
N ASP A 204 -5.83 2.34 29.86
CA ASP A 204 -6.88 3.15 30.50
C ASP A 204 -6.66 4.69 30.40
N LYS A 205 -5.84 5.16 29.44
CA LYS A 205 -5.61 6.60 29.22
C LYS A 205 -6.68 7.20 28.29
N PRO A 206 -7.05 8.48 28.44
CA PRO A 206 -8.14 9.12 27.70
C PRO A 206 -7.78 9.53 26.25
N TYR A 207 -6.81 8.83 25.64
CA TYR A 207 -6.33 9.08 24.28
C TYR A 207 -5.87 7.77 23.63
N ILE A 208 -5.96 7.67 22.30
CA ILE A 208 -5.42 6.54 21.53
C ILE A 208 -3.89 6.64 21.50
N TYR A 209 -3.38 7.75 20.96
CA TYR A 209 -1.98 8.15 20.99
C TYR A 209 -1.86 9.50 21.69
N SER A 210 -0.84 9.68 22.54
CA SER A 210 -0.64 10.91 23.31
C SER A 210 -0.46 12.16 22.43
N VAL A 211 0.08 11.99 21.22
CA VAL A 211 0.27 13.08 20.24
C VAL A 211 -1.05 13.61 19.64
N ILE A 212 -2.13 12.83 19.69
CA ILE A 212 -3.48 13.23 19.26
C ILE A 212 -4.49 13.12 20.41
N ASP A 213 -4.08 13.55 21.60
CA ASP A 213 -4.95 13.66 22.76
C ASP A 213 -5.94 14.82 22.60
N TRP A 214 -7.20 14.48 22.32
CA TRP A 214 -8.28 15.44 22.08
C TRP A 214 -8.73 16.22 23.32
N SER A 215 -8.21 15.91 24.52
CA SER A 215 -8.29 16.84 25.66
C SER A 215 -7.49 18.12 25.45
N LYS A 216 -6.54 18.10 24.49
CA LYS A 216 -5.75 19.24 23.99
C LYS A 216 -6.06 19.43 22.49
N PRO A 217 -7.25 19.93 22.15
CA PRO A 217 -7.79 19.88 20.79
C PRO A 217 -6.91 20.62 19.76
N GLU A 218 -6.25 21.71 20.15
CA GLU A 218 -5.36 22.46 19.26
C GLU A 218 -4.17 21.61 18.79
N THR A 219 -3.51 20.93 19.73
CA THR A 219 -2.36 20.06 19.43
C THR A 219 -2.78 18.82 18.66
N ALA A 220 -3.88 18.18 19.07
CA ALA A 220 -4.41 17.01 18.39
C ALA A 220 -4.84 17.31 16.95
N ALA A 221 -5.54 18.44 16.73
CA ALA A 221 -5.93 18.89 15.40
C ALA A 221 -4.71 19.19 14.52
N LEU A 222 -3.68 19.85 15.06
CA LEU A 222 -2.44 20.13 14.33
C LEU A 222 -1.75 18.83 13.88
N TYR A 223 -1.46 17.90 14.80
CA TYR A 223 -0.79 16.65 14.44
C TYR A 223 -1.64 15.77 13.54
N GLY A 224 -2.95 15.68 13.78
CA GLY A 224 -3.89 14.96 12.93
C GLY A 224 -3.92 15.52 11.50
N ALA A 225 -3.98 16.84 11.35
CA ALA A 225 -3.93 17.51 10.05
C ALA A 225 -2.59 17.31 9.34
N LEU A 226 -1.46 17.41 10.05
CA LEU A 226 -0.14 17.14 9.48
C LEU A 226 -0.01 15.68 9.01
N ALA A 227 -0.49 14.71 9.78
CA ALA A 227 -0.47 13.31 9.39
C ALA A 227 -1.33 13.05 8.14
N ALA A 228 -2.57 13.57 8.12
CA ALA A 228 -3.53 13.29 7.05
C ALA A 228 -3.28 14.11 5.78
N LEU A 229 -2.96 15.39 5.89
CA LEU A 229 -2.90 16.33 4.76
C LEU A 229 -1.48 16.66 4.29
N VAL A 230 -0.45 16.28 5.04
CA VAL A 230 0.96 16.50 4.65
C VAL A 230 1.69 15.18 4.52
N LEU A 231 1.84 14.42 5.61
CA LEU A 231 2.61 13.18 5.60
C LEU A 231 2.03 12.14 4.62
N THR A 232 0.73 11.89 4.68
CA THR A 232 0.09 10.87 3.84
C THR A 232 0.24 11.18 2.33
N PRO A 233 -0.05 12.40 1.84
CA PRO A 233 0.25 12.78 0.45
C PRO A 233 1.74 12.64 0.10
N LEU A 234 2.65 13.07 0.98
CA LEU A 234 4.09 12.93 0.75
C LEU A 234 4.51 11.46 0.61
N CYS A 235 3.98 10.57 1.43
CA CYS A 235 4.20 9.13 1.28
C CYS A 235 3.69 8.61 -0.08
N HIS A 236 2.53 9.08 -0.55
CA HIS A 236 2.06 8.75 -1.90
C HIS A 236 2.98 9.30 -3.01
N VAL A 237 3.54 10.50 -2.83
CA VAL A 237 4.57 11.03 -3.74
C VAL A 237 5.79 10.11 -3.78
N VAL A 238 6.28 9.64 -2.62
CA VAL A 238 7.39 8.68 -2.56
C VAL A 238 7.04 7.38 -3.31
N VAL A 239 5.84 6.83 -3.10
CA VAL A 239 5.34 5.65 -3.83
C VAL A 239 5.33 5.90 -5.34
N PHE A 240 4.89 7.07 -5.77
CA PHE A 240 4.90 7.47 -7.18
C PHE A 240 6.33 7.60 -7.74
N LEU A 241 7.27 8.16 -6.99
CA LEU A 241 8.68 8.27 -7.39
C LEU A 241 9.33 6.89 -7.54
N ILE A 242 9.05 5.95 -6.63
CA ILE A 242 9.50 4.55 -6.74
C ILE A 242 8.95 3.90 -8.01
N TYR A 243 7.67 4.11 -8.31
CA TYR A 243 7.05 3.65 -9.56
C TYR A 243 7.75 4.21 -10.80
N LEU A 244 8.07 5.51 -10.82
CA LEU A 244 8.81 6.13 -11.92
C LEU A 244 10.21 5.53 -12.07
N ALA A 245 10.92 5.34 -10.95
CA ALA A 245 12.24 4.72 -10.94
C ALA A 245 12.20 3.29 -11.50
N ARG A 246 11.27 2.45 -11.03
CA ARG A 246 11.06 1.09 -11.57
C ARG A 246 10.83 1.12 -13.07
N THR A 247 9.91 1.96 -13.53
CA THR A 247 9.55 2.04 -14.95
C THR A 247 10.74 2.53 -15.79
N ALA A 248 11.55 3.45 -15.27
CA ALA A 248 12.77 3.90 -15.94
C ALA A 248 13.81 2.77 -16.06
N ILE A 249 14.04 2.02 -14.98
CA ILE A 249 14.94 0.86 -14.94
C ILE A 249 14.49 -0.19 -15.95
N PHE A 250 13.21 -0.57 -15.92
CA PHE A 250 12.66 -1.58 -16.82
C PHE A 250 12.83 -1.19 -18.30
N ASN A 251 12.47 0.05 -18.65
CA ASN A 251 12.66 0.54 -20.03
C ASN A 251 14.13 0.57 -20.46
N ALA A 252 15.06 0.85 -19.53
CA ALA A 252 16.49 0.82 -19.83
C ALA A 252 16.99 -0.61 -20.07
N CYS A 253 16.51 -1.57 -19.29
CA CYS A 253 16.82 -2.99 -19.50
C CYS A 253 16.30 -3.51 -20.85
N LEU A 254 15.05 -3.21 -21.21
CA LEU A 254 14.47 -3.63 -22.50
C LEU A 254 15.26 -3.10 -23.70
N LYS A 255 15.60 -1.80 -23.70
CA LYS A 255 16.40 -1.20 -24.78
C LYS A 255 17.77 -1.85 -24.93
N ARG A 256 18.36 -2.28 -23.81
CA ARG A 256 19.65 -2.97 -23.82
C ARG A 256 19.52 -4.35 -24.45
N GLU A 257 18.49 -5.10 -24.07
CA GLU A 257 18.19 -6.43 -24.62
C GLU A 257 17.93 -6.37 -26.14
N GLU A 258 17.16 -5.39 -26.61
CA GLU A 258 16.93 -5.15 -28.04
C GLU A 258 18.24 -4.84 -28.80
N ALA A 259 19.10 -3.98 -28.23
CA ALA A 259 20.39 -3.63 -28.83
C ALA A 259 21.36 -4.82 -28.89
N ASP A 260 21.39 -5.65 -27.83
CA ASP A 260 22.21 -6.86 -27.78
C ASP A 260 21.73 -7.88 -28.83
N PHE A 261 20.40 -8.05 -29.00
CA PHE A 261 19.81 -8.93 -30.03
C PHE A 261 20.12 -8.46 -31.46
N GLU A 262 19.98 -7.16 -31.75
CA GLU A 262 20.33 -6.61 -33.07
C GLU A 262 21.82 -6.80 -33.41
N LEU A 263 22.69 -6.69 -32.41
CA LEU A 263 24.12 -6.91 -32.57
C LEU A 263 24.43 -8.38 -32.91
N GLU A 264 23.77 -9.33 -32.26
CA GLU A 264 23.91 -10.76 -32.54
C GLU A 264 23.41 -11.12 -33.94
N GLU A 265 22.25 -10.62 -34.37
CA GLU A 265 21.75 -10.84 -35.73
C GLU A 265 22.72 -10.28 -36.79
N ARG A 266 23.30 -9.09 -36.56
CA ARG A 266 24.29 -8.50 -37.48
C ARG A 266 25.56 -9.36 -37.57
N LYS A 267 26.01 -9.95 -36.46
CA LYS A 267 27.13 -10.89 -36.48
C LYS A 267 26.80 -12.13 -37.30
N GLN A 268 25.60 -12.70 -37.13
CA GLN A 268 25.15 -13.89 -37.87
C GLN A 268 24.99 -13.64 -39.38
N ARG A 269 24.57 -12.44 -39.80
CA ARG A 269 24.44 -12.07 -41.22
C ARG A 269 25.77 -11.83 -41.96
N ASN A 270 26.87 -11.64 -41.22
CA ASN A 270 28.19 -11.33 -41.78
C ASN A 270 29.14 -12.55 -41.83
N PHE A 271 28.62 -13.75 -41.54
CA PHE A 271 29.27 -15.05 -41.77
C PHE A 271 28.48 -15.82 -42.83
#